data_AF-A0A0E3KRV3-F1
#
_entry.id   AF-A0A0E3KRV3-F1
#
_cell.length_a   1.000
_cell.length_b   1.000
_cell.length_c   1.000
_cell.angle_alpha   90.00
_cell.angle_beta   90.00
_cell.angle_gamma   90.00
#
_symmetry.space_group_name_H-M   'P 1'
#
loop_
_entity.id
_entity.type
_entity.pdbx_description
1 polymer ?
#
loop_
_entity_poly.entity_id
_entity_poly.type
_entity_poly.pdbx_seq_one_letter_code
_entity_poly.pdbx_strand_id
1 'polypeptide(L)'
;MVWGLIPHFAANEQYKYKTINAKAGTVNTLPTFRHSFVKKRCLVPATEFYEPDKINFVKQPYPWHYFKMKDNSIFSFAGLYDIWKDKNNGKEIHSYSIITTTPNEVVGKYHDRMPVILEKEEEENWLNPNIDEASQLRSLLKPFPDDELEEWEVGAAARNPRNDYPEVIEPPKPADKQACFKHLSAYPKSQ
;
A
#
# COMPACT_ATOMS: atom_id res chain seq x y z
N MET A 1 5.96 2.61 13.89
CA MET A 1 4.61 1.98 13.90
C MET A 1 4.68 0.68 13.11
N VAL A 2 3.80 -0.29 13.37
CA VAL A 2 3.72 -1.56 12.62
C VAL A 2 2.73 -1.43 11.46
N TRP A 3 3.10 -1.90 10.27
CA TRP A 3 2.19 -1.92 9.12
C TRP A 3 1.20 -3.08 9.22
N GLY A 4 -0.08 -2.76 9.32
CA GLY A 4 -1.15 -3.68 9.69
C GLY A 4 -1.88 -3.17 10.92
N LEU A 5 -2.91 -2.33 10.70
CA LEU A 5 -3.62 -1.64 11.77
C LEU A 5 -4.32 -2.63 12.71
N ILE A 6 -4.03 -2.52 14.00
CA ILE A 6 -4.68 -3.23 15.10
C ILE A 6 -5.63 -2.21 15.76
N PRO A 7 -6.96 -2.36 15.59
CA PRO A 7 -7.89 -1.42 16.20
C PRO A 7 -7.78 -1.46 17.72
N HIS A 8 -7.93 -0.32 18.39
CA HIS A 8 -7.84 -0.22 19.85
C HIS A 8 -8.79 -1.18 20.60
N PHE A 9 -9.90 -1.60 19.97
CA PHE A 9 -10.87 -2.53 20.53
C PHE A 9 -10.54 -4.01 20.27
N ALA A 10 -9.47 -4.33 19.54
CA ALA A 10 -9.08 -5.71 19.27
C ALA A 10 -8.82 -6.48 20.57
N ALA A 11 -9.22 -7.75 20.61
CA ALA A 11 -9.06 -8.58 21.80
C ALA A 11 -7.60 -8.97 22.06
N ASN A 12 -6.80 -9.06 21.00
CA ASN A 12 -5.40 -9.47 21.02
C ASN A 12 -4.60 -8.75 19.91
N GLU A 13 -3.27 -8.82 20.02
CA GLU A 13 -2.32 -8.26 19.04
C GLU A 13 -2.49 -8.86 17.64
N GLN A 14 -2.78 -10.17 17.56
CA GLN A 14 -3.00 -10.88 16.29
C GLN A 14 -4.42 -10.65 15.78
N TYR A 15 -4.64 -9.50 15.17
CA TYR A 15 -5.94 -9.16 14.61
C TYR A 15 -6.31 -10.09 13.44
N LYS A 16 -7.54 -10.61 13.47
CA LYS A 16 -8.01 -11.66 12.52
C LYS A 16 -8.12 -11.22 11.06
N TYR A 17 -8.16 -9.92 10.79
CA TYR A 17 -8.28 -9.38 9.43
C TYR A 17 -6.94 -8.80 8.97
N LYS A 18 -6.65 -8.90 7.67
CA LYS A 18 -5.50 -8.23 7.06
C LYS A 18 -5.83 -6.74 6.90
N THR A 19 -5.12 -5.90 7.64
CA THR A 19 -5.40 -4.46 7.78
C THR A 19 -4.24 -3.58 7.31
N ILE A 20 -3.35 -4.13 6.46
CA ILE A 20 -2.28 -3.33 5.83
C ILE A 20 -2.84 -2.22 4.94
N ASN A 21 -4.03 -2.44 4.35
CA ASN A 21 -4.71 -1.47 3.50
C ASN A 21 -6.16 -1.23 3.93
N ALA A 22 -6.63 0.02 3.79
CA ALA A 22 -8.02 0.42 4.00
C ALA A 22 -8.64 0.94 2.69
N LYS A 23 -9.83 0.45 2.30
CA LYS A 23 -10.48 0.86 1.04
C LYS A 23 -11.16 2.21 1.21
N ALA A 24 -10.86 3.19 0.35
CA ALA A 24 -11.48 4.51 0.38
C ALA A 24 -13.02 4.46 0.42
N GLY A 25 -13.66 3.58 -0.36
CA GLY A 25 -15.11 3.44 -0.40
C GLY A 25 -15.77 2.92 0.89
N THR A 26 -15.02 2.34 1.82
CA THR A 26 -15.56 1.77 3.07
C THR A 26 -14.81 2.24 4.33
N VAL A 27 -13.83 3.13 4.17
CA VAL A 27 -12.94 3.58 5.26
C VAL A 27 -13.70 4.30 6.38
N ASN A 28 -14.76 5.02 6.03
CA ASN A 28 -15.58 5.78 6.97
C ASN A 28 -16.74 4.96 7.59
N THR A 29 -16.94 3.70 7.18
CA THR A 29 -18.05 2.87 7.65
C THR A 29 -17.59 1.62 8.40
N LEU A 30 -16.47 1.00 7.98
CA LEU A 30 -15.96 -0.21 8.61
C LEU A 30 -15.49 0.07 10.05
N PRO A 31 -15.91 -0.74 11.05
CA PRO A 31 -15.51 -0.55 12.45
C PRO A 31 -14.01 -0.45 12.66
N THR A 32 -13.22 -1.23 11.89
CA THR A 32 -11.76 -1.25 11.92
C THR A 32 -11.13 0.12 11.61
N PHE A 33 -11.76 0.94 10.76
CA PHE A 33 -11.12 2.15 10.20
C PHE A 33 -11.87 3.44 10.51
N ARG A 34 -13.21 3.39 10.65
CA ARG A 34 -14.08 4.59 10.71
C ARG A 34 -13.66 5.60 11.79
N HIS A 35 -13.19 5.13 12.94
CA HIS A 35 -12.72 6.02 14.01
C HIS A 35 -11.38 6.66 13.64
N SER A 36 -10.41 5.85 13.20
CA SER A 36 -9.10 6.35 12.76
C SER A 36 -9.19 7.29 11.57
N PHE A 37 -10.12 7.03 10.64
CA PHE A 37 -10.35 7.92 9.49
C PHE A 37 -10.64 9.36 9.92
N VAL A 38 -11.41 9.53 10.99
CA VAL A 38 -11.81 10.86 11.48
C VAL A 38 -10.80 11.45 12.46
N LYS A 39 -10.13 10.63 13.27
CA LYS A 39 -9.36 11.11 14.43
C LYS A 39 -7.88 10.72 14.48
N LYS A 40 -7.43 9.78 13.65
CA LYS A 40 -6.08 9.21 13.70
C LYS A 40 -5.51 9.00 12.30
N ARG A 41 -5.36 10.12 11.58
CA ARG A 41 -4.74 10.16 10.25
C ARG A 41 -3.24 10.39 10.37
N CYS A 42 -2.47 9.81 9.45
CA CYS A 42 -1.03 10.01 9.35
C CYS A 42 -0.60 10.10 7.88
N LEU A 43 0.60 10.61 7.65
CA LEU A 43 1.30 10.47 6.37
C LEU A 43 2.20 9.24 6.46
N VAL A 44 2.21 8.42 5.40
CA VAL A 44 3.15 7.31 5.25
C VAL A 44 4.12 7.69 4.13
N PRO A 45 5.31 8.23 4.46
CA PRO A 45 6.27 8.65 3.44
C PRO A 45 6.86 7.43 2.72
N ALA A 46 7.06 7.57 1.41
CA ALA A 46 7.70 6.57 0.57
C ALA A 46 8.44 7.25 -0.60
N THR A 47 9.45 6.56 -1.12
CA THR A 47 10.15 6.90 -2.37
C THR A 47 9.61 6.08 -3.55
N GLU A 48 8.95 4.96 -3.27
CA GLU A 48 8.39 4.06 -4.26
C GLU A 48 7.26 3.17 -3.71
N PHE A 49 6.59 2.48 -4.63
CA PHE A 49 5.77 1.30 -4.30
C PHE A 49 5.84 0.27 -5.42
N TYR A 50 5.31 -0.92 -5.13
CA TYR A 50 5.27 -2.03 -6.06
C TYR A 50 3.84 -2.54 -6.21
N GLU A 51 3.45 -2.92 -7.42
CA GLU A 51 2.19 -3.62 -7.65
C GLU A 51 2.41 -4.86 -8.53
N PRO A 52 1.83 -6.03 -8.17
CA PRO A 52 1.79 -7.18 -9.06
C PRO A 52 0.84 -6.93 -10.23
N ASP A 53 1.23 -7.34 -11.43
CA ASP A 53 0.37 -7.37 -12.61
C ASP A 53 -0.66 -8.50 -12.50
N LYS A 54 -1.84 -8.15 -11.99
CA LYS A 54 -3.01 -9.03 -11.88
C LYS A 54 -4.04 -8.80 -12.98
N ILE A 55 -3.86 -7.77 -13.80
CA ILE A 55 -4.75 -7.46 -14.91
C ILE A 55 -4.40 -8.35 -16.10
N ASN A 56 -3.11 -8.47 -16.44
CA ASN A 56 -2.67 -9.23 -17.60
C ASN A 56 -2.33 -10.70 -17.28
N PHE A 57 -2.27 -11.07 -16.00
CA PHE A 57 -1.94 -12.41 -15.55
C PHE A 57 -2.99 -12.96 -14.57
N VAL A 58 -3.54 -14.14 -14.90
CA VAL A 58 -4.65 -14.77 -14.16
C VAL A 58 -4.21 -15.62 -12.97
N LYS A 59 -2.92 -15.99 -12.89
CA LYS A 59 -2.36 -16.83 -11.84
C LYS A 59 -0.93 -16.41 -11.51
N GLN A 60 -0.55 -16.72 -10.28
CA GLN A 60 0.81 -16.50 -9.80
C GLN A 60 1.85 -17.36 -10.53
N PRO A 61 3.10 -16.89 -10.57
CA PRO A 61 3.52 -15.60 -10.03
C PRO A 61 3.34 -14.47 -11.05
N TYR A 62 2.83 -13.34 -10.55
CA TYR A 62 2.64 -12.12 -11.32
C TYR A 62 4.00 -11.43 -11.55
N PRO A 63 4.28 -10.85 -12.73
CA PRO A 63 5.24 -9.75 -12.86
C PRO A 63 4.97 -8.66 -11.82
N TRP A 64 6.01 -8.00 -11.33
CA TRP A 64 5.87 -6.89 -10.39
C TRP A 64 6.38 -5.64 -11.09
N HIS A 65 5.63 -4.56 -10.93
CA HIS A 65 5.95 -3.26 -11.46
C HIS A 65 6.35 -2.36 -10.28
N TYR A 66 7.41 -1.61 -10.47
CA TYR A 66 7.92 -0.60 -9.55
C TYR A 66 7.42 0.77 -10.01
N PHE A 67 7.02 1.61 -9.06
CA PHE A 67 6.50 2.95 -9.31
C PHE A 67 7.19 3.97 -8.40
N LYS A 68 7.54 5.13 -8.96
CA LYS A 68 8.12 6.27 -8.22
C LYS A 68 7.69 7.59 -8.86
N MET A 69 8.03 8.71 -8.22
CA MET A 69 7.91 10.03 -8.86
C MET A 69 8.98 10.22 -9.93
N LYS A 70 8.60 10.80 -11.08
CA LYS A 70 9.53 11.11 -12.19
C LYS A 70 10.67 12.04 -11.76
N ASP A 71 10.40 12.94 -10.83
CA ASP A 71 11.38 13.91 -10.32
C ASP A 71 12.24 13.35 -9.18
N ASN A 72 12.04 12.10 -8.76
CA ASN A 72 12.68 11.44 -7.61
C ASN A 72 12.31 12.03 -6.24
N SER A 73 11.22 12.81 -6.15
CA SER A 73 10.73 13.30 -4.86
C SER A 73 10.17 12.20 -3.96
N ILE A 74 10.19 12.45 -2.66
CA ILE A 74 9.47 11.66 -1.67
C ILE A 74 8.01 12.10 -1.71
N PHE A 75 7.10 11.13 -1.61
CA PHE A 75 5.67 11.37 -1.52
C PHE A 75 5.06 10.70 -0.31
N SER A 76 3.83 11.10 0.02
CA SER A 76 3.11 10.59 1.18
C SER A 76 1.87 9.83 0.75
N PHE A 77 1.70 8.61 1.25
CA PHE A 77 0.40 7.97 1.22
C PHE A 77 -0.50 8.50 2.34
N ALA A 78 -1.80 8.59 2.05
CA ALA A 78 -2.82 8.81 3.06
C ALA A 78 -2.90 7.58 3.98
N GLY A 79 -2.44 7.73 5.22
CA GLY A 79 -2.41 6.68 6.22
C GLY A 79 -3.43 6.87 7.34
N LEU A 80 -3.80 5.76 7.97
CA LEU A 80 -4.53 5.72 9.24
C LEU A 80 -3.67 5.04 10.29
N TYR A 81 -3.74 5.49 11.53
CA TYR A 81 -3.12 4.77 12.65
C TYR A 81 -4.12 4.46 13.76
N ASP A 82 -3.77 3.49 14.60
CA ASP A 82 -4.43 3.26 15.88
C ASP A 82 -3.40 2.78 16.92
N ILE A 83 -3.76 2.94 18.18
CA ILE A 83 -2.95 2.50 19.33
C ILE A 83 -3.75 1.41 20.02
N TRP A 84 -3.27 0.18 19.92
CA TRP A 84 -3.80 -0.94 20.67
C TRP A 84 -3.04 -1.10 21.97
N LYS A 85 -3.77 -1.32 23.07
CA LYS A 85 -3.20 -1.53 24.39
C LYS A 85 -3.62 -2.89 24.93
N ASP A 86 -2.64 -3.74 25.20
CA ASP A 86 -2.87 -5.03 25.84
C ASP A 86 -3.42 -4.79 27.26
N LYS A 87 -4.60 -5.34 27.54
CA LYS A 87 -5.28 -5.17 28.82
C LYS A 87 -4.59 -5.92 29.97
N ASN A 88 -3.76 -6.93 29.66
CA ASN A 88 -3.14 -7.79 30.66
C ASN A 88 -1.82 -7.23 31.18
N ASN A 89 -1.01 -6.64 30.30
CA ASN A 89 0.35 -6.17 30.63
C ASN A 89 0.58 -4.69 30.30
N GLY A 90 -0.40 -4.00 29.70
CA GLY A 90 -0.30 -2.58 29.34
C GLY A 90 0.58 -2.27 28.13
N LYS A 91 1.12 -3.28 27.42
CA LYS A 91 1.90 -3.10 26.18
C LYS A 91 1.09 -2.32 25.17
N GLU A 92 1.68 -1.25 24.64
CA GLU A 92 1.08 -0.45 23.56
C GLU A 92 1.71 -0.80 22.21
N ILE A 93 0.87 -0.91 21.19
CA ILE A 93 1.28 -1.16 19.81
C ILE A 93 0.67 -0.07 18.94
N HIS A 94 1.56 0.74 18.37
CA HIS A 94 1.20 1.75 17.39
C HIS A 94 1.27 1.12 16.01
N SER A 95 0.14 1.07 15.33
CA SER A 95 0.01 0.38 14.05
C SER A 95 -0.70 1.26 13.03
N TYR A 96 -0.49 0.99 11.74
CA TYR A 96 -1.03 1.81 10.66
C TYR A 96 -1.52 1.01 9.46
N SER A 97 -2.34 1.66 8.63
CA SER A 97 -2.89 1.16 7.38
C SER A 97 -2.72 2.21 6.29
N ILE A 98 -2.46 1.80 5.05
CA ILE A 98 -2.44 2.70 3.89
C ILE A 98 -3.83 2.73 3.25
N ILE A 99 -4.37 3.92 2.98
CA ILE A 99 -5.62 4.05 2.26
C ILE A 99 -5.37 3.81 0.77
N THR A 100 -6.30 3.14 0.13
CA THR A 100 -6.22 2.72 -1.27
C THR A 100 -7.53 3.05 -1.98
N THR A 101 -7.43 3.50 -3.22
CA THR A 101 -8.54 3.99 -4.06
C THR A 101 -8.56 3.26 -5.41
N THR A 102 -9.38 3.71 -6.35
CA THR A 102 -9.32 3.26 -7.75
C THR A 102 -7.99 3.67 -8.38
N PRO A 103 -7.44 2.90 -9.33
CA PRO A 103 -6.16 3.23 -9.95
C PRO A 103 -6.31 4.39 -10.95
N ASN A 104 -5.21 5.08 -11.22
CA ASN A 104 -5.06 5.95 -12.39
C ASN A 104 -4.71 5.10 -13.64
N GLU A 105 -4.48 5.75 -14.78
CA GLU A 105 -4.19 5.03 -16.04
C GLU A 105 -2.85 4.28 -16.03
N VAL A 106 -1.88 4.72 -15.22
CA VAL A 106 -0.56 4.07 -15.12
C VAL A 106 -0.65 2.79 -14.28
N VAL A 107 -1.16 2.87 -13.05
CA VAL A 107 -1.29 1.71 -12.15
C VAL A 107 -2.38 0.74 -12.64
N GLY A 108 -3.43 1.28 -13.28
CA GLY A 108 -4.59 0.52 -13.77
C GLY A 108 -4.25 -0.51 -14.85
N LYS A 109 -3.09 -0.41 -15.49
CA LYS A 109 -2.56 -1.42 -16.41
C LYS A 109 -2.24 -2.75 -15.72
N TYR A 110 -2.01 -2.73 -14.41
CA TYR A 110 -1.45 -3.85 -13.65
C TYR A 110 -2.30 -4.24 -12.43
N HIS A 111 -2.99 -3.29 -11.80
CA HIS A 111 -3.80 -3.56 -10.61
C HIS A 111 -5.11 -2.78 -10.60
N ASP A 112 -6.16 -3.36 -10.01
CA ASP A 112 -7.51 -2.76 -9.89
C ASP A 112 -7.60 -1.65 -8.83
N ARG A 113 -6.49 -1.30 -8.18
CA ARG A 113 -6.39 -0.48 -6.97
C ARG A 113 -5.04 0.21 -6.95
N MET A 114 -4.96 1.38 -6.32
CA MET A 114 -3.69 2.04 -6.00
C MET A 114 -3.73 2.62 -4.59
N PRO A 115 -2.58 2.81 -3.92
CA PRO A 115 -2.49 3.66 -2.74
C PRO A 115 -2.97 5.09 -3.03
N VAL A 116 -3.62 5.74 -2.06
CA VAL A 116 -3.90 7.18 -2.15
C VAL A 116 -2.60 7.90 -1.86
N ILE A 117 -1.98 8.47 -2.90
CA ILE A 117 -0.87 9.41 -2.78
C ILE A 117 -1.48 10.80 -2.64
N LEU A 118 -1.03 11.57 -1.65
CA LEU A 118 -1.48 12.94 -1.43
C LEU A 118 -0.60 13.91 -2.22
N GLU A 119 -1.22 14.92 -2.82
CA GLU A 119 -0.48 16.08 -3.31
C GLU A 119 0.14 16.84 -2.13
N LYS A 120 1.23 17.56 -2.37
CA LYS A 120 2.01 18.18 -1.28
C LYS A 120 1.17 19.17 -0.48
N GLU A 121 0.29 19.89 -1.16
CA GLU A 121 -0.63 20.88 -0.64
C GLU A 121 -1.79 20.25 0.15
N GLU A 122 -2.06 18.95 -0.05
CA GLU A 122 -3.13 18.21 0.64
C GLU A 122 -2.66 17.60 1.96
N GLU A 123 -1.33 17.44 2.17
CA GLU A 123 -0.75 16.83 3.36
C GLU A 123 -1.17 17.52 4.66
N GLU A 124 -1.15 18.87 4.68
CA GLU A 124 -1.55 19.64 5.86
C GLU A 124 -3.04 19.47 6.17
N ASN A 125 -3.89 19.51 5.14
CA ASN A 125 -5.32 19.29 5.29
C ASN A 125 -5.62 17.86 5.77
N TRP A 126 -4.88 16.87 5.27
CA TRP A 126 -4.98 15.49 5.73
C TRP A 126 -4.63 15.36 7.22
N LEU A 127 -3.64 16.09 7.72
CA LEU A 127 -3.25 16.04 9.13
C LEU A 127 -4.08 16.96 10.04
N ASN A 128 -4.85 17.89 9.48
CA ASN A 128 -5.57 18.90 10.24
C ASN A 128 -6.69 18.28 11.11
N PRO A 129 -6.59 18.32 12.45
CA PRO A 129 -7.59 17.72 13.34
C PRO A 129 -8.95 18.44 13.31
N ASN A 130 -9.00 19.67 12.78
CA ASN A 130 -10.22 20.45 12.63
C ASN A 130 -11.01 20.07 11.36
N ILE A 131 -10.41 19.30 10.45
CA ILE A 131 -11.09 18.68 9.31
C ILE A 131 -11.48 17.27 9.73
N ASP A 132 -12.70 17.11 10.24
CA ASP A 132 -13.22 15.83 10.72
C ASP A 132 -14.55 15.41 10.08
N GLU A 133 -15.04 16.23 9.14
CA GLU A 133 -16.20 15.90 8.32
C GLU A 133 -15.80 14.85 7.26
N ALA A 134 -16.53 13.73 7.24
CA ALA A 134 -16.15 12.57 6.45
C ALA A 134 -16.24 12.80 4.94
N SER A 135 -17.08 13.72 4.44
CA SER A 135 -17.14 14.06 3.01
C SER A 135 -15.93 14.90 2.57
N GLN A 136 -15.47 15.86 3.37
CA GLN A 136 -14.24 16.62 3.15
C GLN A 136 -13.01 15.71 3.14
N LEU A 137 -12.90 14.80 4.10
CA LEU A 137 -11.79 13.84 4.10
C LEU A 137 -11.83 12.89 2.90
N ARG A 138 -13.03 12.51 2.44
CA ARG A 138 -13.19 11.62 1.28
C ARG A 138 -12.80 12.30 -0.04
N SER A 139 -12.94 13.62 -0.17
CA SER A 139 -12.53 14.32 -1.40
C SER A 139 -11.02 14.27 -1.65
N LEU A 140 -10.23 13.99 -0.61
CA LEU A 140 -8.78 13.78 -0.71
C LEU A 140 -8.41 12.35 -1.16
N LEU A 141 -9.36 11.41 -1.16
CA LEU A 141 -9.09 9.99 -1.45
C LEU A 141 -9.26 9.64 -2.94
N LYS A 142 -8.66 10.46 -3.80
CA LYS A 142 -8.72 10.37 -5.26
C LYS A 142 -7.48 9.63 -5.83
N PRO A 143 -7.57 9.05 -7.05
CA PRO A 143 -6.39 8.57 -7.76
C PRO A 143 -5.40 9.71 -7.98
N PHE A 144 -4.11 9.41 -7.91
CA PHE A 144 -3.05 10.39 -8.18
C PHE A 144 -2.93 10.68 -9.69
N PRO A 145 -2.50 11.88 -10.13
CA PRO A 145 -2.23 12.17 -11.54
C PRO A 145 -1.35 11.10 -12.20
N ASP A 146 -1.68 10.75 -13.43
CA ASP A 146 -1.02 9.70 -14.21
C ASP A 146 0.32 10.15 -14.80
N ASP A 147 0.51 11.45 -15.00
CA ASP A 147 1.68 12.05 -15.63
C ASP A 147 2.86 12.30 -14.67
N GLU A 148 2.69 12.08 -13.37
CA GLU A 148 3.74 12.29 -12.35
C GLU A 148 4.55 11.02 -12.03
N LEU A 149 4.00 9.84 -12.36
CA LEU A 149 4.62 8.55 -12.01
C LEU A 149 5.50 8.00 -13.14
N GLU A 150 6.66 7.48 -12.76
CA GLU A 150 7.49 6.61 -13.57
C GLU A 150 7.28 5.14 -13.17
N GLU A 151 7.36 4.24 -14.14
CA GLU A 151 7.08 2.81 -13.95
C GLU A 151 8.02 1.94 -14.78
N TRP A 152 8.42 0.79 -14.22
CA TRP A 152 9.00 -0.32 -14.97
C TRP A 152 8.82 -1.68 -14.26
N GLU A 153 8.89 -2.77 -15.02
CA GLU A 153 8.90 -4.14 -14.49
C GLU A 153 10.20 -4.40 -13.70
N VAL A 154 10.11 -5.06 -12.55
CA VAL A 154 11.26 -5.49 -11.73
C VAL A 154 11.43 -7.00 -11.72
N GLY A 155 12.67 -7.44 -11.49
CA GLY A 155 13.02 -8.86 -11.41
C GLY A 155 12.43 -9.58 -10.20
N ALA A 156 12.47 -10.92 -10.21
CA ALA A 156 11.92 -11.75 -9.13
C ALA A 156 12.51 -11.45 -7.74
N ALA A 157 13.74 -10.92 -7.69
CA ALA A 157 14.41 -10.51 -6.47
C ALA A 157 13.61 -9.45 -5.67
N ALA A 158 12.90 -8.54 -6.36
CA ALA A 158 12.09 -7.49 -5.72
C ALA A 158 10.90 -8.03 -4.91
N ARG A 159 10.49 -9.28 -5.18
CA ARG A 159 9.35 -9.91 -4.48
C ARG A 159 9.72 -10.50 -3.13
N ASN A 160 11.01 -10.66 -2.86
CA ASN A 160 11.48 -11.19 -1.59
C ASN A 160 11.79 -10.02 -0.65
N PRO A 161 10.99 -9.78 0.40
CA PRO A 161 11.19 -8.64 1.31
C PRO A 161 12.48 -8.72 2.14
N ARG A 162 13.25 -9.80 2.04
CA ARG A 162 14.59 -9.91 2.63
C ARG A 162 15.69 -9.31 1.75
N ASN A 163 15.37 -8.97 0.50
CA ASN A 163 16.31 -8.37 -0.43
C ASN A 163 16.23 -6.84 -0.28
N ASP A 164 17.30 -6.26 0.25
CA ASP A 164 17.44 -4.82 0.47
C ASP A 164 18.80 -4.37 -0.07
N TYR A 165 18.85 -4.13 -1.38
CA TYR A 165 20.03 -3.68 -2.11
C TYR A 165 19.61 -2.94 -3.39
N PRO A 166 20.38 -1.95 -3.87
CA PRO A 166 19.97 -1.05 -4.95
C PRO A 166 19.59 -1.75 -6.26
N GLU A 167 20.24 -2.86 -6.60
CA GLU A 167 20.01 -3.57 -7.86
C GLU A 167 18.63 -4.25 -7.90
N VAL A 168 17.95 -4.39 -6.77
CA VAL A 168 16.64 -5.06 -6.68
C VAL A 168 15.55 -4.29 -7.42
N ILE A 169 15.71 -2.97 -7.54
CA ILE A 169 14.75 -2.09 -8.20
C ILE A 169 15.09 -1.86 -9.66
N GLU A 170 16.23 -2.34 -10.15
CA GLU A 170 16.62 -2.14 -11.55
C GLU A 170 15.76 -2.99 -12.50
N PRO A 171 15.50 -2.51 -13.73
CA PRO A 171 14.84 -3.31 -14.75
C PRO A 171 15.56 -4.66 -14.96
N PRO A 172 14.83 -5.78 -15.07
CA PRO A 172 15.46 -7.08 -15.28
C PRO A 172 16.20 -7.10 -16.60
N LYS A 173 17.38 -7.73 -16.62
CA LYS A 173 18.15 -7.89 -17.86
C LYS A 173 17.34 -8.74 -18.86
N PRO A 174 17.49 -8.53 -20.18
CA PRO A 174 16.72 -9.25 -21.19
C PRO A 174 16.75 -10.78 -21.07
N ALA A 175 17.87 -11.36 -20.59
CA ALA A 175 18.01 -12.81 -20.38
C ALA A 175 17.14 -13.35 -19.23
N ASP A 176 16.81 -12.52 -18.24
CA ASP A 176 16.07 -12.90 -17.04
C ASP A 176 14.55 -12.88 -17.27
N LYS A 177 14.07 -12.11 -18.26
CA LYS A 177 12.66 -12.12 -18.69
C LYS A 177 12.22 -13.53 -19.11
N GLN A 178 13.11 -14.34 -19.67
CA GLN A 178 12.80 -15.70 -20.13
C GLN A 178 12.98 -16.77 -19.03
N ALA A 179 13.83 -16.52 -18.03
CA ALA A 179 14.00 -17.38 -16.86
C ALA A 179 12.79 -17.29 -15.90
N CYS A 180 12.15 -16.12 -15.81
CA CYS A 180 10.87 -15.94 -15.11
C CYS A 180 9.73 -16.79 -15.66
N PHE A 181 9.81 -17.32 -16.89
CA PHE A 181 8.81 -18.26 -17.42
C PHE A 181 9.22 -19.73 -17.27
N LYS A 182 10.52 -20.05 -17.20
CA LYS A 182 11.02 -21.44 -17.22
C LYS A 182 11.27 -22.06 -15.83
N HIS A 183 11.51 -21.26 -14.78
CA HIS A 183 11.82 -21.80 -13.45
C HIS A 183 10.60 -22.13 -12.59
N LEU A 184 9.38 -21.77 -13.03
CA LEU A 184 8.15 -21.97 -12.24
C LEU A 184 7.30 -23.17 -12.68
N SER A 185 7.67 -23.80 -13.80
CA SER A 185 7.11 -25.09 -14.24
C SER A 185 7.74 -26.30 -13.54
N ALA A 186 8.66 -26.09 -12.59
CA ALA A 186 9.42 -27.15 -11.93
C ALA A 186 8.97 -27.52 -10.51
N TYR A 187 7.86 -26.98 -9.98
CA TYR A 187 7.30 -27.49 -8.73
C TYR A 187 6.48 -28.77 -9.00
N PRO A 188 6.86 -29.93 -8.44
CA PRO A 188 6.06 -31.13 -8.58
C PRO A 188 4.72 -30.93 -7.87
N LYS A 189 3.64 -31.20 -8.60
CA LYS A 189 2.30 -31.30 -8.01
C LYS A 189 2.34 -32.42 -6.97
N SER A 190 2.28 -32.07 -5.69
CA SER A 190 1.99 -33.04 -4.64
C SER A 190 0.58 -33.57 -4.87
N GLN A 191 0.46 -34.90 -4.96
CA GLN A 191 -0.78 -35.66 -5.05
C GLN A 191 -1.66 -35.48 -3.81
#